data_AF-A0A939RIB3-F1
#
_entry.id   AF-A0A939RIB3-F1
#
_cell.length_a   1.000
_cell.length_b   1.000
_cell.length_c   1.000
_cell.angle_alpha   90.00
_cell.angle_beta   90.00
_cell.angle_gamma   90.00
#
_symmetry.space_group_name_H-M   'P 1'
#
loop_
_entity.id
_entity.type
_entity.pdbx_description
1 polymer ?
#
loop_
_entity_poly.entity_id
_entity_poly.type
_entity_poly.pdbx_seq_one_letter_code
_entity_poly.pdbx_strand_id
1 'polypeptide(L)'
;MSPTLDAAGFVLDVPLIGAAEATERVLRHWQDGALLAELPDGRWLLSLPEPVPTRVDRAPGEPLRAVGGALVAEGADRGAVGELAVVSGSLTRRHVIAELRTLDPSEKLDLSGLTLHRLGPVGTPVVAEPVETEPPAPPAVDLRAAAGIAEPSELAGRLLHEHGRTVPPAARAALMIVVLALLLLVLGGATHTPVLLPAALGAGVGLALVPYARAGIAGKGRRAAHAPSAEAPAPERRGRWSLFPPALL
;
A
#
# COMPACT_ATOMS: atom_id res chain seq x y z
N MET A 1 25.80 -11.75 5.38
CA MET A 1 24.35 -11.55 5.16
C MET A 1 24.17 -11.33 3.67
N SER A 2 23.38 -12.16 3.01
CA SER A 2 23.02 -11.92 1.61
C SER A 2 22.09 -10.70 1.53
N PRO A 3 22.30 -9.78 0.59
CA PRO A 3 21.43 -8.63 0.45
C PRO A 3 20.03 -9.08 0.01
N THR A 4 19.00 -8.41 0.55
CA THR A 4 17.65 -8.44 0.00
C THR A 4 17.54 -7.35 -1.05
N LEU A 5 16.88 -7.63 -2.17
CA LEU A 5 16.62 -6.66 -3.24
C LEU A 5 15.14 -6.72 -3.63
N ASP A 6 14.59 -5.60 -4.12
CA ASP A 6 13.23 -5.56 -4.65
C ASP A 6 13.21 -6.06 -6.08
N ALA A 7 12.81 -7.32 -6.26
CA ALA A 7 12.82 -8.01 -7.54
C ALA A 7 11.52 -7.69 -8.30
N ALA A 8 11.64 -7.02 -9.43
CA ALA A 8 10.54 -6.76 -10.35
C ALA A 8 10.30 -7.93 -11.34
N GLY A 9 11.12 -8.98 -11.26
CA GLY A 9 10.98 -10.17 -12.09
C GLY A 9 12.12 -11.15 -11.86
N PHE A 10 12.06 -12.27 -12.57
CA PHE A 10 13.04 -13.35 -12.48
C PHE A 10 13.32 -13.95 -13.86
N VAL A 11 14.56 -14.37 -14.11
CA VAL A 11 14.91 -15.25 -15.22
C VAL A 11 15.16 -16.66 -14.70
N LEU A 12 14.38 -17.63 -15.18
CA LEU A 12 14.47 -19.03 -14.80
C LEU A 12 15.23 -19.82 -15.87
N ASP A 13 16.28 -20.53 -15.46
CA ASP A 13 17.07 -21.38 -16.35
C ASP A 13 16.39 -22.73 -16.58
N VAL A 14 15.34 -22.73 -17.41
CA VAL A 14 14.53 -23.92 -17.71
C VAL A 14 15.33 -25.06 -18.35
N PRO A 15 16.28 -24.82 -19.27
CA PRO A 15 17.17 -25.87 -19.75
C PRO A 15 17.93 -26.60 -18.64
N LEU A 16 18.26 -25.90 -17.54
CA LEU A 16 18.95 -26.47 -16.38
C LEU A 16 18.00 -27.14 -15.38
N ILE A 17 16.91 -26.46 -14.99
CA ILE A 17 16.04 -26.93 -13.89
C ILE A 17 14.87 -27.80 -14.36
N GLY A 18 14.57 -27.79 -15.67
CA GLY A 18 13.41 -28.46 -16.26
C GLY A 18 12.11 -27.66 -16.17
N ALA A 19 11.18 -27.95 -17.08
CA ALA A 19 9.93 -27.21 -17.22
C ALA A 19 8.97 -27.36 -16.02
N ALA A 20 8.94 -28.53 -15.37
CA ALA A 20 8.06 -28.79 -14.23
C ALA A 20 8.46 -27.93 -13.01
N GLU A 21 9.75 -27.95 -12.64
CA GLU A 21 10.31 -27.12 -11.57
C GLU A 21 10.16 -25.62 -11.87
N ALA A 22 10.44 -25.21 -13.12
CA ALA A 22 10.24 -23.83 -13.55
C ALA A 22 8.78 -23.38 -13.38
N THR A 23 7.83 -24.23 -13.76
CA THR A 23 6.39 -23.96 -13.62
C THR A 23 5.99 -23.81 -12.16
N GLU A 24 6.44 -24.71 -11.28
CA GLU A 24 6.17 -24.62 -9.84
C GLU A 24 6.70 -23.31 -9.25
N ARG A 25 7.92 -22.91 -9.61
CA ARG A 25 8.53 -21.65 -9.16
C ARG A 25 7.77 -20.42 -9.65
N VAL A 26 7.33 -20.44 -10.90
CA VAL A 26 6.51 -19.37 -11.49
C VAL A 26 5.20 -19.24 -10.73
N LEU A 27 4.49 -20.35 -10.52
CA LEU A 27 3.19 -20.35 -9.81
C LEU A 27 3.32 -19.87 -8.37
N ARG A 28 4.40 -20.23 -7.67
CA ARG A 28 4.67 -19.77 -6.30
C ARG A 28 4.84 -18.24 -6.19
N HIS A 29 5.30 -17.60 -7.26
CA HIS A 29 5.55 -16.15 -7.30
C HIS A 29 4.58 -15.41 -8.22
N TRP A 30 3.52 -16.08 -8.68
CA TRP A 30 2.55 -15.49 -9.59
C TRP A 30 1.78 -14.36 -8.91
N GLN A 31 1.54 -13.29 -9.65
CA GLN A 31 0.72 -12.15 -9.24
C GLN A 31 -0.27 -11.82 -10.36
N ASP A 32 -1.39 -11.21 -10.00
CA ASP A 32 -2.35 -10.73 -10.98
C ASP A 32 -1.71 -9.63 -11.84
N GLY A 33 -1.60 -9.86 -13.15
CA GLY A 33 -0.89 -8.97 -14.07
C GLY A 33 0.58 -9.33 -14.30
N ALA A 34 1.08 -10.43 -13.74
CA ALA A 34 2.37 -10.98 -14.10
C ALA A 34 2.40 -11.44 -15.57
N LEU A 35 3.57 -11.32 -16.19
CA LEU A 35 3.83 -11.76 -17.56
C LEU A 35 4.89 -12.85 -17.56
N LEU A 36 4.61 -13.96 -18.25
CA LEU A 36 5.55 -15.05 -18.47
C LEU A 36 5.90 -15.11 -19.96
N ALA A 37 7.19 -15.12 -20.27
CA ALA A 37 7.67 -15.19 -21.65
C ALA A 37 8.92 -16.08 -21.77
N GLU A 38 9.11 -16.65 -22.95
CA GLU A 38 10.26 -17.48 -23.32
C GLU A 38 11.34 -16.63 -24.01
N LEU A 39 12.59 -16.71 -23.52
CA LEU A 39 13.75 -16.14 -24.18
C LEU A 39 14.23 -17.05 -25.33
N PRO A 40 14.97 -16.51 -26.32
CA PRO A 40 15.50 -17.30 -27.44
C PRO A 40 16.41 -18.47 -27.06
N ASP A 41 16.97 -18.45 -25.84
CA ASP A 41 17.83 -19.52 -25.30
C ASP A 41 17.06 -20.57 -24.48
N GLY A 42 15.73 -20.49 -24.44
CA GLY A 42 14.85 -21.40 -23.72
C GLY A 42 14.66 -21.07 -22.24
N ARG A 43 15.36 -20.04 -21.71
CA ARG A 43 15.08 -19.52 -20.36
C ARG A 43 13.75 -18.80 -20.32
N TRP A 44 13.13 -18.70 -19.15
CA TRP A 44 11.86 -18.01 -18.99
C TRP A 44 12.03 -16.70 -18.23
N LEU A 45 11.36 -15.65 -18.69
CA LEU A 45 11.17 -14.39 -17.99
C LEU A 45 9.82 -14.43 -17.26
N LEU A 46 9.85 -14.25 -15.94
CA LEU A 46 8.69 -13.88 -15.14
C LEU A 46 8.80 -12.39 -14.77
N SER A 47 7.97 -11.54 -15.38
CA SER A 47 7.84 -10.12 -15.01
C SER A 47 6.71 -9.96 -14.02
N LEU A 48 6.97 -9.23 -12.93
CA LEU A 48 5.98 -8.96 -11.88
C LEU A 48 5.42 -7.54 -12.04
N PRO A 49 4.12 -7.34 -11.75
CA PRO A 49 3.51 -6.01 -11.73
C PRO A 49 3.99 -5.20 -10.52
N GLU A 50 4.20 -5.86 -9.37
CA GLU A 50 4.75 -5.24 -8.16
C GLU A 50 6.05 -5.93 -7.73
N PRO A 51 7.13 -5.15 -7.44
CA PRO A 51 8.39 -5.72 -6.97
C PRO A 51 8.25 -6.45 -5.63
N VAL A 52 8.96 -7.57 -5.48
CA VAL A 52 8.94 -8.40 -4.27
C VAL A 52 10.31 -8.39 -3.59
N PRO A 53 10.40 -8.12 -2.28
CA PRO A 53 11.66 -8.20 -1.54
C PRO A 53 12.17 -9.64 -1.54
N THR A 54 13.26 -9.86 -2.25
CA THR A 54 13.81 -11.19 -2.50
C THR A 54 15.25 -11.25 -2.05
N ARG A 55 15.57 -12.28 -1.28
CA ARG A 55 16.95 -12.62 -0.97
C ARG A 55 17.58 -13.33 -2.17
N VAL A 56 18.72 -12.83 -2.64
CA VAL A 56 19.37 -13.34 -3.86
C VAL A 56 19.67 -14.85 -3.76
N ASP A 57 20.04 -15.34 -2.58
CA ASP A 57 20.32 -16.75 -2.29
C ASP A 57 19.09 -17.67 -2.29
N ARG A 58 17.88 -17.10 -2.36
CA ARG A 58 16.61 -17.83 -2.35
C ARG A 58 15.69 -17.47 -3.52
N ALA A 59 16.20 -16.70 -4.48
CA ALA A 59 15.41 -16.30 -5.64
C ALA A 59 15.04 -17.54 -6.48
N PRO A 60 13.85 -17.58 -7.08
CA PRO A 60 13.43 -18.68 -7.96
C PRO A 60 14.30 -18.81 -9.22
N GLY A 61 15.00 -17.73 -9.59
CA GLY A 61 15.94 -17.64 -10.69
C GLY A 61 16.83 -16.40 -10.50
N GLU A 62 17.43 -15.91 -11.59
CA GLU A 62 18.20 -14.66 -11.56
C GLU A 62 17.24 -13.48 -11.34
N PRO A 63 17.35 -12.73 -10.22
CA PRO A 63 16.42 -11.65 -9.91
C PRO A 63 16.70 -10.41 -10.77
N LEU A 64 15.62 -9.74 -11.18
CA LEU A 64 15.65 -8.55 -12.04
C LEU A 64 15.17 -7.33 -11.27
N ARG A 65 15.79 -6.17 -11.50
CA ARG A 65 15.36 -4.88 -10.96
C ARG A 65 14.70 -4.04 -12.04
N ALA A 66 13.65 -3.31 -11.68
CA ALA A 66 13.06 -2.29 -12.54
C ALA A 66 13.92 -1.02 -12.51
N VAL A 67 14.52 -0.64 -13.64
CA VAL A 67 15.38 0.55 -13.74
C VAL A 67 15.02 1.34 -14.98
N GLY A 68 14.35 2.49 -14.80
CA GLY A 68 13.96 3.36 -15.92
C GLY A 68 13.03 2.69 -16.94
N GLY A 69 12.12 1.82 -16.48
CA GLY A 69 11.18 1.09 -17.33
C GLY A 69 11.75 -0.17 -17.98
N ALA A 70 13.02 -0.51 -17.72
CA ALA A 70 13.66 -1.75 -18.15
C ALA A 70 13.73 -2.76 -16.99
N LEU A 71 13.81 -4.05 -17.31
CA LEU A 71 14.18 -5.11 -16.35
C LEU A 71 15.66 -5.42 -16.50
N VAL A 72 16.44 -5.28 -15.42
CA VAL A 72 17.90 -5.37 -15.47
C VAL A 72 18.39 -6.36 -14.42
N ALA A 73 19.13 -7.38 -14.87
CA ALA A 73 19.81 -8.32 -14.01
C ALA A 73 20.99 -7.67 -13.28
N GLU A 74 21.46 -8.31 -12.21
CA GLU A 74 22.65 -7.83 -11.51
C GLU A 74 23.89 -7.91 -12.42
N GLY A 75 24.64 -6.82 -12.50
CA GLY A 75 25.84 -6.72 -13.36
C GLY A 75 25.57 -6.43 -14.83
N ALA A 76 24.30 -6.41 -15.28
CA ALA A 76 23.95 -6.01 -16.63
C ALA A 76 23.94 -4.48 -16.79
N ASP A 77 24.25 -4.01 -17.99
CA ASP A 77 24.09 -2.60 -18.34
C ASP A 77 22.60 -2.20 -18.36
N ARG A 78 22.33 -0.91 -18.15
CA ARG A 78 20.97 -0.37 -18.22
C ARG A 78 20.36 -0.63 -19.61
N GLY A 79 19.14 -1.16 -19.63
CA GLY A 79 18.32 -1.31 -20.84
C GLY A 79 17.44 -0.09 -21.15
N ALA A 80 16.82 -0.09 -22.31
CA ALA A 80 15.76 0.86 -22.66
C ALA A 80 14.40 0.43 -22.07
N VAL A 81 13.42 1.33 -22.09
CA VAL A 81 12.06 1.05 -21.61
C VAL A 81 11.49 -0.16 -22.36
N GLY A 82 10.93 -1.12 -21.62
CA GLY A 82 10.38 -2.35 -22.20
C GLY A 82 11.43 -3.39 -22.62
N GLU A 83 12.71 -3.19 -22.28
CA GLU A 83 13.76 -4.17 -22.50
C GLU A 83 14.08 -4.98 -21.24
N LEU A 84 14.52 -6.21 -21.47
CA LEU A 84 15.22 -7.06 -20.52
C LEU A 84 16.72 -7.02 -20.83
N ALA A 85 17.55 -6.69 -19.84
CA ALA A 85 19.01 -6.77 -19.92
C ALA A 85 19.54 -7.83 -18.94
N VAL A 86 20.19 -8.87 -19.47
CA VAL A 86 20.71 -10.02 -18.70
C VAL A 86 22.17 -10.28 -19.02
N VAL A 87 22.95 -10.74 -18.04
CA VAL A 87 24.34 -11.13 -18.26
C VAL A 87 24.37 -12.58 -18.76
N SER A 88 25.07 -12.83 -19.86
CA SER A 88 25.33 -14.16 -20.39
C SER A 88 26.83 -14.31 -20.63
N GLY A 89 27.52 -14.99 -19.73
CA GLY A 89 28.99 -15.02 -19.70
C GLY A 89 29.56 -13.63 -19.41
N SER A 90 30.34 -13.08 -20.32
CA SER A 90 30.92 -11.74 -20.22
C SER A 90 30.15 -10.65 -20.99
N LEU A 91 28.97 -10.99 -21.54
CA LEU A 91 28.20 -10.10 -22.41
C LEU A 91 26.84 -9.77 -21.81
N THR A 92 26.45 -8.51 -21.87
CA THR A 92 25.05 -8.08 -21.65
C THR A 92 24.24 -8.40 -22.90
N ARG A 93 23.23 -9.26 -22.78
CA ARG A 93 22.22 -9.48 -23.81
C ARG A 93 20.99 -8.64 -23.52
N ARG A 94 20.39 -8.09 -24.57
CA ARG A 94 19.17 -7.29 -24.49
C ARG A 94 18.06 -7.93 -25.31
N HIS A 95 16.85 -7.90 -24.76
CA HIS A 95 15.66 -8.43 -25.40
C HIS A 95 14.51 -7.44 -25.24
N VAL A 96 13.80 -7.16 -26.33
CA VAL A 96 12.54 -6.40 -26.26
C VAL A 96 11.46 -7.31 -25.71
N ILE A 97 10.89 -6.97 -24.55
CA ILE A 97 9.95 -7.87 -23.84
C ILE A 97 8.71 -8.15 -24.70
N ALA A 98 8.23 -7.15 -25.45
CA ALA A 98 7.06 -7.28 -26.33
C ALA A 98 7.28 -8.22 -27.52
N GLU A 99 8.53 -8.54 -27.87
CA GLU A 99 8.87 -9.47 -28.96
C GLU A 99 9.08 -10.91 -28.46
N LEU A 100 9.12 -11.11 -27.14
CA LEU A 100 9.27 -12.44 -26.55
C LEU A 100 7.99 -13.24 -26.69
N ARG A 101 8.14 -14.55 -26.89
CA ARG A 101 7.00 -15.47 -26.95
C ARG A 101 6.34 -15.54 -25.57
N THR A 102 5.11 -15.06 -25.46
CA THR A 102 4.33 -15.20 -24.23
C THR A 102 3.98 -16.66 -23.97
N LEU A 103 4.09 -17.09 -22.72
CA LEU A 103 3.70 -18.41 -22.26
C LEU A 103 2.48 -18.29 -21.34
N ASP A 104 1.50 -19.17 -21.52
CA ASP A 104 0.42 -19.34 -20.55
C ASP A 104 0.85 -20.40 -19.52
N PRO A 105 0.98 -20.05 -18.22
CA PRO A 105 1.34 -21.02 -17.19
C PRO A 105 0.30 -22.14 -17.05
N SER A 106 -0.96 -21.91 -17.42
CA SER A 106 -2.02 -22.92 -17.32
C SER A 106 -1.83 -24.09 -18.30
N GLU A 107 -1.20 -23.85 -19.45
CA GLU A 107 -0.85 -24.90 -20.42
C GLU A 107 0.22 -25.86 -19.90
N LYS A 108 0.93 -25.48 -18.83
CA LYS A 108 2.02 -26.26 -18.22
C LYS A 108 1.61 -26.99 -16.96
N LEU A 109 0.39 -26.76 -16.46
CA LEU A 109 -0.16 -27.49 -15.33
C LEU A 109 -0.51 -28.91 -15.74
N ASP A 110 0.27 -29.87 -15.25
CA ASP A 110 -0.10 -31.28 -15.37
C ASP A 110 -1.14 -31.62 -14.30
N LEU A 111 -2.40 -31.69 -14.74
CA LEU A 111 -3.53 -32.09 -13.90
C LEU A 111 -3.80 -33.60 -13.95
N SER A 112 -2.99 -34.39 -14.68
CA SER A 112 -3.25 -35.83 -14.90
C SER A 112 -3.22 -36.66 -13.61
N GLY A 113 -2.50 -36.18 -12.59
CA GLY A 113 -2.46 -36.80 -11.25
C GLY A 113 -3.52 -36.31 -10.27
N LEU A 114 -4.36 -35.34 -10.65
CA LEU A 114 -5.37 -34.76 -9.76
C LEU A 114 -6.76 -35.31 -10.08
N THR A 115 -7.47 -35.73 -9.03
CA THR A 115 -8.90 -36.08 -9.17
C THR A 115 -9.70 -34.79 -9.30
N LEU A 116 -10.13 -34.48 -10.52
CA LEU A 116 -10.99 -33.32 -10.78
C LEU A 116 -12.42 -33.62 -10.34
N HIS A 117 -12.82 -33.06 -9.20
CA HIS A 117 -14.22 -33.08 -8.77
C HIS A 117 -15.00 -32.00 -9.50
N ARG A 118 -15.76 -32.41 -10.52
CA ARG A 118 -16.70 -31.49 -11.17
C ARG A 118 -17.83 -31.18 -10.20
N LEU A 119 -17.88 -29.94 -9.72
CA LEU A 119 -19.04 -29.46 -8.97
C LEU A 119 -20.28 -29.60 -9.86
N GLY A 120 -21.31 -30.27 -9.33
CA GLY A 120 -22.61 -30.30 -9.98
C GLY A 120 -23.20 -28.88 -10.06
N PRO A 121 -24.21 -28.66 -10.90
CA PRO A 121 -24.98 -27.42 -10.85
C PRO A 121 -25.37 -27.16 -9.40
N VAL A 122 -25.08 -25.96 -8.90
CA VAL A 122 -25.62 -25.53 -7.61
C VAL A 122 -27.14 -25.67 -7.77
N GLY A 123 -27.74 -26.64 -7.08
CA GLY A 123 -29.17 -26.86 -7.13
C GLY A 123 -29.89 -25.56 -6.77
N THR A 124 -31.18 -25.47 -7.11
CA THR A 124 -32.05 -24.38 -6.61
C THR A 124 -31.72 -24.17 -5.14
N PRO A 125 -31.31 -22.96 -4.72
CA PRO A 125 -30.97 -22.72 -3.33
C PRO A 125 -32.15 -23.25 -2.54
N VAL A 126 -31.90 -24.26 -1.71
CA VAL A 126 -32.89 -24.67 -0.71
C VAL A 126 -33.16 -23.37 0.02
N VAL A 127 -34.39 -22.86 -0.11
CA VAL A 127 -34.86 -21.80 0.75
C VAL A 127 -34.70 -22.40 2.13
N ALA A 128 -33.60 -22.07 2.80
CA ALA A 128 -33.40 -22.46 4.17
C ALA A 128 -34.66 -21.96 4.87
N GLU A 129 -35.40 -22.87 5.50
CA GLU A 129 -36.34 -22.43 6.53
C GLU A 129 -35.56 -21.44 7.39
N PRO A 130 -36.10 -20.23 7.64
CA PRO A 130 -35.39 -19.25 8.42
C PRO A 130 -35.03 -19.90 9.74
N VAL A 131 -33.77 -20.34 9.85
CA VAL A 131 -33.20 -20.77 11.11
C VAL A 131 -33.33 -19.51 11.94
N GLU A 132 -34.14 -19.55 12.99
CA GLU A 132 -34.16 -18.52 14.01
C GLU A 132 -32.74 -18.43 14.54
N THR A 133 -31.96 -17.57 13.88
CA THR A 133 -30.57 -17.30 14.18
C THR A 133 -30.58 -16.19 15.22
N GLU A 134 -31.37 -16.39 16.27
CA GLU A 134 -31.18 -15.64 17.49
C GLU A 134 -30.27 -16.51 18.36
N PRO A 135 -28.94 -16.37 18.22
CA PRO A 135 -28.05 -16.95 19.20
C PRO A 135 -28.52 -16.46 20.57
N PRO A 136 -28.58 -17.34 21.59
CA PRO A 136 -28.94 -16.90 22.93
C PRO A 136 -28.07 -15.70 23.27
N ALA A 137 -28.71 -14.58 23.61
CA ALA A 137 -28.02 -13.33 23.86
C ALA A 137 -26.85 -13.63 24.81
N PRO A 138 -25.59 -13.36 24.39
CA PRO A 138 -24.46 -13.63 25.27
C PRO A 138 -24.73 -12.88 26.57
N PRO A 139 -24.44 -13.47 27.74
CA PRO A 139 -24.59 -12.77 29.00
C PRO A 139 -23.86 -11.44 28.86
N ALA A 140 -24.54 -10.34 29.18
CA ALA A 140 -23.97 -9.01 29.06
C ALA A 140 -22.80 -8.89 30.05
N VAL A 141 -21.62 -9.30 29.61
CA VAL A 141 -20.38 -9.13 30.36
C VAL A 141 -19.95 -7.70 30.13
N ASP A 142 -20.06 -6.89 31.18
CA ASP A 142 -19.45 -5.58 31.20
C ASP A 142 -17.93 -5.75 31.20
N LEU A 143 -17.33 -5.71 30.00
CA LEU A 143 -15.89 -5.82 29.79
C LEU A 143 -15.12 -4.73 30.52
N ARG A 144 -15.75 -3.58 30.81
CA ARG A 144 -15.13 -2.46 31.52
C ARG A 144 -15.03 -2.78 33.02
N ALA A 145 -16.09 -3.32 33.59
CA ALA A 145 -16.08 -3.84 34.96
C ALA A 145 -15.12 -5.04 35.08
N ALA A 146 -15.12 -5.97 34.12
CA ALA A 146 -14.23 -7.13 34.12
C ALA A 146 -12.75 -6.74 34.00
N ALA A 147 -12.44 -5.63 33.31
CA ALA A 147 -11.09 -5.07 33.21
C ALA A 147 -10.72 -4.14 34.38
N GLY A 148 -11.61 -3.93 35.36
CA GLY A 148 -11.37 -3.03 36.50
C GLY A 148 -11.26 -1.56 36.10
N ILE A 149 -11.79 -1.18 34.94
CA ILE A 149 -11.73 0.19 34.44
C ILE A 149 -12.88 0.96 35.09
N ALA A 150 -12.52 2.01 35.84
CA ALA A 150 -13.49 2.87 36.51
C ALA A 150 -14.43 3.58 35.51
N GLU A 151 -15.64 3.90 35.97
CA GLU A 151 -16.61 4.74 35.26
C GLU A 151 -15.93 6.00 34.70
N PRO A 152 -16.23 6.40 33.45
CA PRO A 152 -15.66 7.60 32.87
C PRO A 152 -15.98 8.81 33.73
N SER A 153 -14.95 9.56 34.11
CA SER A 153 -15.10 10.75 34.96
C SER A 153 -15.89 11.85 34.24
N GLU A 154 -16.60 12.68 35.01
CA GLU A 154 -17.33 13.83 34.45
C GLU A 154 -16.46 14.74 33.58
N LEU A 155 -15.16 14.83 33.90
CA LEU A 155 -14.19 15.60 33.14
C LEU A 155 -14.01 15.02 31.72
N ALA A 156 -13.91 13.70 31.59
CA ALA A 156 -13.81 13.03 30.29
C ALA A 156 -15.09 13.22 29.47
N GLY A 157 -16.26 13.18 30.12
CA GLY A 157 -17.54 13.51 29.50
C GLY A 157 -17.58 14.93 28.93
N ARG A 158 -17.09 15.92 29.69
CA ARG A 158 -17.04 17.33 29.23
C ARG A 158 -16.10 17.53 28.04
N LEU A 159 -14.92 16.89 28.05
CA LEU A 159 -13.94 17.01 26.96
C LEU A 159 -14.44 16.40 25.65
N LEU A 160 -15.15 15.26 25.72
CA LEU A 160 -15.78 14.62 24.56
C LEU A 160 -16.94 15.47 24.01
N HIS A 161 -17.72 16.11 24.88
CA HIS A 161 -18.81 16.99 24.46
C HIS A 161 -18.29 18.29 23.82
N GLU A 162 -17.16 18.83 24.28
CA GLU A 162 -16.55 20.04 23.69
C GLU A 162 -15.92 19.81 22.31
N HIS A 163 -15.42 18.60 22.03
CA HIS A 163 -14.83 18.25 20.73
C HIS A 163 -15.87 17.74 19.71
N GLY A 164 -17.11 17.49 20.14
CA GLY A 164 -18.25 17.19 19.27
C GLY A 164 -18.80 18.39 18.49
N ARG A 165 -18.11 19.54 18.46
CA ARG A 165 -18.48 20.66 17.60
C ARG A 165 -18.24 20.28 16.15
N THR A 166 -19.34 19.89 15.51
CA THR A 166 -19.48 19.74 14.07
C THR A 166 -18.83 20.93 13.36
N VAL A 167 -17.89 20.63 12.47
CA VAL A 167 -17.30 21.63 11.58
C VAL A 167 -18.46 22.36 10.88
N PRO A 168 -18.58 23.69 11.00
CA PRO A 168 -19.70 24.42 10.43
C PRO A 168 -19.76 24.12 8.92
N PRO A 169 -20.95 23.95 8.33
CA PRO A 169 -21.10 23.53 6.93
C PRO A 169 -20.35 24.44 5.96
N ALA A 170 -20.16 25.73 6.31
CA ALA A 170 -19.36 26.69 5.55
C ALA A 170 -17.87 26.31 5.46
N ALA A 171 -17.27 25.76 6.52
CA ALA A 171 -15.87 25.34 6.51
C ALA A 171 -15.65 24.04 5.73
N ARG A 172 -16.65 23.13 5.72
CA ARG A 172 -16.66 21.96 4.81
C ARG A 172 -16.74 22.36 3.35
N ALA A 173 -17.58 23.35 3.02
CA ALA A 173 -17.68 23.88 1.65
C ALA A 173 -16.37 24.52 1.18
N ALA A 174 -15.72 25.33 2.03
CA ALA A 174 -14.43 25.93 1.70
C ALA A 174 -13.34 24.87 1.45
N LEU A 175 -13.26 23.83 2.28
CA LEU A 175 -12.31 22.73 2.08
C LEU A 175 -12.56 21.99 0.76
N MET A 176 -13.83 21.71 0.45
CA MET A 176 -14.22 21.08 -0.83
C MET A 176 -13.83 21.92 -2.04
N ILE A 177 -14.00 23.25 -1.99
CA ILE A 177 -13.58 24.16 -3.06
C ILE A 177 -12.05 24.12 -3.24
N VAL A 178 -11.29 24.12 -2.15
CA VAL A 178 -9.81 24.03 -2.21
C VAL A 178 -9.37 22.70 -2.83
N VAL A 179 -9.96 21.59 -2.40
CA VAL A 179 -9.66 20.25 -2.95
C VAL A 179 -10.01 20.18 -4.44
N LEU A 180 -11.16 20.71 -4.85
CA LEU A 180 -11.58 20.73 -6.25
C LEU A 180 -10.65 21.58 -7.12
N ALA A 181 -10.24 22.76 -6.64
CA ALA A 181 -9.29 23.62 -7.35
C ALA A 181 -7.93 22.94 -7.54
N LEU A 182 -7.45 22.22 -6.52
CA LEU A 182 -6.20 21.46 -6.61
C LEU A 182 -6.33 20.29 -7.60
N LEU A 183 -7.46 19.59 -7.60
CA LEU A 183 -7.73 18.49 -8.53
C LEU A 183 -7.75 18.98 -9.99
N LEU A 184 -8.40 20.12 -10.25
CA LEU A 184 -8.43 20.75 -11.57
C LEU A 184 -7.03 21.22 -12.02
N LEU A 185 -6.20 21.71 -11.10
CA LEU A 185 -4.81 22.08 -11.40
C LEU A 185 -3.98 20.86 -11.83
N VAL A 186 -4.14 19.72 -11.15
CA VAL A 186 -3.42 18.49 -11.49
C VAL A 186 -3.92 17.89 -12.81
N LEU A 187 -5.24 17.87 -13.04
CA LEU A 187 -5.80 17.36 -14.30
C LEU A 187 -5.52 18.27 -15.51
N GLY A 188 -5.44 19.60 -15.31
CA GLY A 188 -5.19 20.57 -16.37
C GLY A 188 -3.72 20.64 -16.84
N GLY A 189 -2.78 20.10 -16.06
CA GLY A 189 -1.34 20.19 -16.32
C GLY A 189 -0.83 19.41 -17.54
N ALA A 190 -1.67 18.62 -18.22
CA ALA A 190 -1.26 17.76 -19.33
C ALA A 190 -1.63 18.28 -20.73
N THR A 191 -2.24 19.46 -20.86
CA THR A 191 -2.60 20.00 -22.19
C THR A 191 -1.81 21.27 -22.50
N HIS A 192 -0.83 21.13 -23.41
CA HIS A 192 -0.11 22.24 -24.01
C HIS A 192 -1.06 23.09 -24.88
N THR A 193 -1.80 24.00 -24.26
CA THR A 193 -2.43 25.13 -24.96
C THR A 193 -2.00 26.43 -24.28
N PRO A 194 -0.95 27.10 -24.78
CA PRO A 194 -0.68 28.47 -24.38
C PRO A 194 -1.64 29.39 -25.16
N VAL A 195 -2.00 30.51 -24.54
CA VAL A 195 -2.70 31.68 -25.10
C VAL A 195 -4.19 31.77 -24.72
N LEU A 196 -4.45 32.75 -23.83
CA LEU A 196 -5.73 33.36 -23.42
C LEU A 196 -6.52 32.72 -22.26
N LEU A 197 -5.99 32.78 -21.02
CA LEU A 197 -6.89 32.85 -19.85
C LEU A 197 -6.36 33.51 -18.55
N PRO A 198 -5.53 34.58 -18.52
CA PRO A 198 -5.22 35.27 -17.25
C PRO A 198 -6.18 36.43 -16.95
N ALA A 199 -7.50 36.25 -17.12
CA ALA A 199 -8.49 37.30 -16.79
C ALA A 199 -9.63 36.84 -15.87
N ALA A 200 -9.93 35.53 -15.79
CA ALA A 200 -11.07 35.04 -15.01
C ALA A 200 -10.72 34.66 -13.55
N LEU A 201 -9.46 34.34 -13.25
CA LEU A 201 -9.04 33.90 -11.90
C LEU A 201 -8.69 35.04 -10.93
N GLY A 202 -8.47 36.26 -11.44
CA GLY A 202 -8.23 37.44 -10.60
C GLY A 202 -9.48 38.00 -9.91
N ALA A 203 -10.68 37.71 -10.43
CA ALA A 203 -11.93 38.25 -9.89
C ALA A 203 -12.62 37.34 -8.84
N GLY A 204 -12.36 36.03 -8.87
CA GLY A 204 -13.05 35.07 -7.99
C GLY A 204 -12.48 34.98 -6.57
N VAL A 205 -11.17 35.14 -6.39
CA VAL A 205 -10.53 35.01 -5.06
C VAL A 205 -10.64 36.30 -4.24
N GLY A 206 -10.70 37.46 -4.90
CA GLY A 206 -10.84 38.76 -4.23
C GLY A 206 -12.19 38.96 -3.52
N LEU A 207 -13.28 38.35 -4.00
CA LEU A 207 -14.61 38.58 -3.44
C LEU A 207 -14.97 37.66 -2.26
N ALA A 208 -14.28 36.53 -2.08
CA ALA A 208 -14.57 35.59 -1.00
C ALA A 208 -13.88 35.93 0.33
N LEU A 209 -12.83 36.77 0.33
CA LEU A 209 -12.07 37.13 1.54
C LEU A 209 -12.46 38.50 2.15
N VAL A 210 -13.24 39.33 1.44
CA VAL A 210 -13.66 40.66 1.92
C VAL A 210 -14.55 40.63 3.18
N PRO A 211 -15.45 39.65 3.42
CA PRO A 211 -16.21 39.66 4.67
C PRO A 211 -15.42 39.20 5.90
N TYR A 212 -14.25 38.55 5.74
CA TYR A 212 -13.47 38.04 6.87
C TYR A 212 -12.51 39.05 7.49
N ALA A 213 -12.12 40.11 6.76
CA ALA A 213 -11.22 41.14 7.28
C ALA A 213 -11.90 42.13 8.25
N ARG A 214 -13.24 42.16 8.32
CA ARG A 214 -14.00 43.16 9.10
C ARG A 214 -14.48 42.68 10.48
N ALA A 215 -14.28 41.41 10.83
CA ALA A 215 -14.79 40.81 12.07
C ALA A 215 -13.74 40.68 13.21
N GLY A 216 -12.49 41.12 13.00
CA GLY A 216 -11.36 40.81 13.90
C GLY A 216 -10.89 41.90 14.85
N ILE A 217 -11.54 43.07 14.95
CA ILE A 217 -11.04 44.19 15.78
C ILE A 217 -12.15 44.75 16.68
N ALA A 218 -12.65 43.96 17.63
CA ALA A 218 -13.40 44.48 18.77
C ALA A 218 -13.43 43.47 19.93
N GLY A 219 -12.77 43.79 21.04
CA GLY A 219 -12.80 43.01 22.29
C GLY A 219 -11.42 42.94 22.96
N LYS A 220 -10.86 44.07 23.42
CA LYS A 220 -11.13 44.68 24.74
C LYS A 220 -10.71 43.76 25.89
N GLY A 221 -9.53 44.08 26.43
CA GLY A 221 -8.87 43.32 27.47
C GLY A 221 -9.58 43.33 28.83
N ARG A 222 -9.16 42.36 29.64
CA ARG A 222 -9.08 42.47 31.10
C ARG A 222 -7.77 41.82 31.56
N ARG A 223 -6.89 42.66 32.08
CA ARG A 223 -5.87 42.28 33.06
C ARG A 223 -6.55 42.12 34.43
N ALA A 224 -6.21 41.05 35.13
CA ALA A 224 -6.08 40.97 36.59
C ALA A 224 -5.10 39.80 36.84
N ALA A 225 -3.84 40.09 37.21
CA ALA A 225 -3.33 40.10 38.59
C ALA A 225 -3.14 38.67 39.15
N HIS A 226 -1.88 38.20 39.24
CA HIS A 226 -1.12 37.95 40.50
C HIS A 226 -1.67 36.77 41.32
N ALA A 227 -0.93 35.76 41.80
CA ALA A 227 0.49 35.40 41.91
C ALA A 227 0.52 33.91 42.44
N PRO A 228 1.56 33.42 43.16
CA PRO A 228 2.88 32.96 42.74
C PRO A 228 3.12 31.44 42.95
N SER A 229 4.29 30.99 42.49
CA SER A 229 5.13 29.86 42.97
C SER A 229 4.50 28.58 43.53
N ALA A 230 4.81 27.46 42.87
CA ALA A 230 5.28 26.26 43.54
C ALA A 230 6.21 25.46 42.62
N GLU A 231 7.21 24.89 43.26
CA GLU A 231 8.50 24.44 42.78
C GLU A 231 8.53 22.90 42.81
N ALA A 232 9.06 22.30 41.73
CA ALA A 232 9.60 20.92 41.64
C ALA A 232 8.63 19.72 41.86
N PRO A 233 9.00 18.45 41.54
CA PRO A 233 10.26 17.97 40.97
C PRO A 233 10.14 17.10 39.70
N ALA A 234 11.29 16.90 39.07
CA ALA A 234 11.54 15.93 38.01
C ALA A 234 11.42 14.48 38.51
N PRO A 235 10.86 13.54 37.71
CA PRO A 235 11.14 12.13 37.89
C PRO A 235 12.31 11.69 37.00
N GLU A 236 13.36 11.37 37.73
CA GLU A 236 14.58 10.68 37.37
C GLU A 236 14.31 9.24 36.86
N ARG A 237 15.17 8.78 35.94
CA ARG A 237 15.61 7.39 35.73
C ARG A 237 14.55 6.25 35.75
N ARG A 238 14.23 5.74 34.56
CA ARG A 238 14.19 4.27 34.31
C ARG A 238 15.35 3.95 33.36
N GLY A 239 16.28 3.06 33.67
CA GLY A 239 16.11 1.80 34.38
C GLY A 239 16.26 0.65 33.38
N ARG A 240 17.46 0.53 32.82
CA ARG A 240 18.18 -0.68 32.41
C ARG A 240 17.33 -1.96 32.25
N TRP A 241 16.98 -2.31 31.02
CA TRP A 241 16.56 -3.66 30.65
C TRP A 241 17.80 -4.51 30.40
N SER A 242 18.18 -5.31 31.39
CA SER A 242 19.17 -6.37 31.24
C SER A 242 18.54 -7.59 30.57
N LEU A 243 19.05 -7.82 29.36
CA LEU A 243 19.21 -9.05 28.60
C LEU A 243 19.37 -10.35 29.41
N PHE A 244 18.66 -11.39 28.95
CA PHE A 244 18.89 -12.85 29.06
C PHE A 244 18.94 -13.53 30.45
N PRO A 245 18.38 -14.76 30.50
CA PRO A 245 19.24 -15.91 30.74
C PRO A 245 19.05 -17.05 29.71
N PRO A 246 20.00 -18.01 29.67
CA PRO A 246 20.25 -18.89 28.53
C PRO A 246 19.41 -20.17 28.55
N ALA A 247 19.29 -20.78 27.37
CA ALA A 247 18.97 -22.19 27.19
C ALA A 247 20.08 -23.06 27.80
N LEU A 248 19.69 -24.20 28.40
CA LEU A 248 20.30 -25.53 28.27
C LEU A 248 19.74 -26.47 29.35
N LEU A 249 18.92 -27.44 28.93
CA LEU A 249 19.14 -28.88 29.06
C LEU A 249 18.05 -29.64 28.32
#